data_AF-A0A352TTR4-F1
#
_entry.id   AF-A0A352TTR4-F1
#
_cell.length_a   1.000
_cell.length_b   1.000
_cell.length_c   1.000
_cell.angle_alpha   90.00
_cell.angle_beta   90.00
_cell.angle_gamma   90.00
#
_symmetry.space_group_name_H-M   'P 1'
#
loop_
_entity.id
_entity.type
_entity.pdbx_description
1 polymer ?
#
loop_
_entity_poly.entity_id
_entity_poly.type
_entity_poly.pdbx_seq_one_letter_code
_entity_poly.pdbx_strand_id
1 'polypeptide(L)'
;MDYKDTLNLPKTEFPMRGNLGVKEPEIQSQWEELNLYERVLKNRNEAISFVLHDGPPYANGDIHIGHALNKILKDFVLRYFGLFLLTLTMTK
;
A
#
# COMPACT_ATOMS: atom_id res chain seq x y z
N MET A 1 37.84 30.79 2.71
CA MET A 1 36.74 30.06 3.37
C MET A 1 35.62 29.95 2.37
N ASP A 2 35.18 28.74 2.04
CA ASP A 2 33.95 28.55 1.26
C ASP A 2 32.76 28.68 2.20
N TYR A 3 31.90 29.69 1.97
CA TYR A 3 30.75 29.97 2.83
C TYR A 3 29.69 28.87 2.76
N LYS A 4 29.74 28.02 1.72
CA LYS A 4 28.82 26.90 1.54
C LYS A 4 28.88 25.91 2.70
N ASP A 5 30.05 25.72 3.30
CA ASP A 5 30.27 24.79 4.42
C ASP A 5 29.75 25.32 5.76
N THR A 6 29.39 26.60 5.83
CA THR A 6 28.80 27.23 7.02
C THR A 6 27.26 27.15 7.04
N LEU A 7 26.65 26.66 5.96
CA LEU A 7 25.19 26.58 5.80
C LEU A 7 24.66 25.21 6.22
N ASN A 8 23.60 25.20 7.04
CA ASN A 8 22.90 23.97 7.41
C ASN A 8 21.88 23.55 6.33
N LEU A 9 22.39 23.04 5.21
CA LEU A 9 21.55 22.61 4.08
C LEU A 9 20.91 21.24 4.34
N PRO A 10 19.65 21.01 3.89
CA PRO A 10 19.03 19.69 3.94
C PRO A 10 19.85 18.65 3.18
N LYS A 11 20.06 17.48 3.79
CA LYS A 11 20.71 16.32 3.18
C LYS A 11 19.76 15.14 3.27
N THR A 12 19.54 14.46 2.15
CA THR A 12 18.68 13.27 2.11
C THR A 12 19.16 12.33 1.03
N GLU A 13 19.12 11.04 1.33
CA GLU A 13 19.31 9.96 0.34
C GLU A 13 18.03 9.72 -0.48
N PHE A 14 16.91 10.38 -0.12
CA PHE A 14 15.65 10.27 -0.84
C PHE A 14 15.78 10.89 -2.24
N PRO A 15 15.63 10.10 -3.32
CA PRO A 15 15.82 10.62 -4.66
C PRO A 15 14.68 11.56 -5.04
N MET A 16 15.03 12.67 -5.70
CA MET A 16 14.05 13.65 -6.16
C MET A 16 13.10 13.08 -7.22
N ARG A 17 13.54 12.09 -8.01
CA ARG A 17 12.72 11.38 -9.00
C ARG A 17 12.28 10.03 -8.42
N GLY A 18 11.00 9.70 -8.61
CA GLY A 18 10.42 8.47 -8.04
C GLY A 18 10.99 7.19 -8.64
N ASN A 19 11.18 7.13 -9.97
CA ASN A 19 11.54 5.90 -10.69
C ASN A 19 10.59 4.73 -10.39
N LEU A 20 9.29 5.00 -10.39
CA LEU A 20 8.25 4.11 -9.85
C LEU A 20 8.17 2.77 -10.57
N GLY A 21 8.42 2.71 -11.87
CA GLY A 21 8.40 1.45 -12.63
C GLY A 21 9.42 0.39 -12.15
N VAL A 22 10.48 0.80 -11.43
CA VAL A 22 11.44 -0.11 -10.79
C VAL A 22 11.14 -0.25 -9.30
N LYS A 23 10.86 0.87 -8.61
CA LYS A 23 10.65 0.88 -7.17
C LYS A 23 9.36 0.17 -6.73
N GLU A 24 8.27 0.31 -7.46
CA GLU A 24 6.99 -0.30 -7.07
C GLU A 24 7.06 -1.84 -7.03
N PRO A 25 7.63 -2.53 -8.05
CA PRO A 25 7.90 -3.97 -7.96
C PRO A 25 8.79 -4.37 -6.77
N GLU A 26 9.86 -3.61 -6.47
CA GLU A 26 10.73 -3.90 -5.33
C GLU A 26 9.98 -3.80 -4.00
N ILE A 27 9.14 -2.77 -3.83
CA ILE A 27 8.31 -2.59 -2.64
C ILE A 27 7.29 -3.72 -2.50
N GLN A 28 6.67 -4.16 -3.60
CA GLN A 28 5.74 -5.29 -3.59
C GLN A 28 6.43 -6.59 -3.15
N SER A 29 7.63 -6.88 -3.68
CA SER A 29 8.45 -8.04 -3.26
C SER A 29 8.73 -8.00 -1.76
N GLN A 30 9.12 -6.84 -1.24
CA GLN A 30 9.37 -6.66 0.19
C GLN A 30 8.11 -6.94 1.03
N TRP A 31 6.94 -6.50 0.59
CA TRP A 31 5.69 -6.77 1.30
C TRP A 31 5.35 -8.27 1.33
N GLU A 32 5.59 -8.97 0.22
CA GLU A 32 5.40 -10.42 0.11
C GLU A 32 6.37 -11.19 1.00
N GLU A 33 7.66 -10.87 0.96
CA GLU A 33 8.70 -11.47 1.81
C GLU A 33 8.38 -11.30 3.31
N LEU A 34 7.86 -10.13 3.68
CA LEU A 34 7.44 -9.85 5.04
C LEU A 34 6.15 -10.57 5.43
N ASN A 35 5.39 -11.13 4.48
CA ASN A 35 4.00 -11.55 4.70
C ASN A 35 3.19 -10.43 5.37
N LEU A 36 3.33 -9.20 4.85
CA LEU A 36 2.86 -7.99 5.51
C LEU A 36 1.36 -8.02 5.82
N TYR A 37 0.55 -8.51 4.88
CA TYR A 37 -0.90 -8.63 5.06
C TYR A 37 -1.23 -9.44 6.32
N GLU A 38 -0.63 -10.61 6.50
CA GLU A 38 -0.92 -11.47 7.65
C GLU A 38 -0.39 -10.92 8.97
N ARG A 39 0.71 -10.16 8.91
CA ARG A 39 1.19 -9.42 10.08
C ARG A 39 0.20 -8.33 10.49
N VAL A 40 -0.36 -7.60 9.52
CA VAL A 40 -1.37 -6.57 9.79
C VAL A 40 -2.63 -7.22 10.38
N LEU A 41 -3.09 -8.36 9.85
CA LEU A 41 -4.24 -9.07 10.42
C LEU A 41 -4.00 -9.53 11.86
N LYS A 42 -2.85 -10.16 12.13
CA LYS A 42 -2.47 -10.63 13.47
C LYS A 42 -2.41 -9.48 14.48
N ASN A 43 -1.83 -8.35 14.10
CA ASN A 43 -1.73 -7.17 14.95
C ASN A 43 -3.10 -6.57 15.29
N ARG A 44 -4.16 -6.93 14.56
CA ARG A 44 -5.50 -6.40 14.74
C ARG A 44 -6.50 -7.40 15.28
N ASN A 45 -6.10 -8.59 15.74
CA ASN A 45 -7.01 -9.67 16.13
C ASN A 45 -8.13 -9.26 17.13
N GLU A 46 -7.88 -8.28 18.00
CA GLU A 46 -8.85 -7.80 19.01
C GLU A 46 -9.65 -6.56 18.58
N ALA A 47 -9.40 -6.03 17.38
CA ALA A 47 -10.17 -4.90 16.86
C ALA A 47 -11.54 -5.35 16.34
N ILE A 48 -12.50 -4.42 16.29
CA ILE A 48 -13.80 -4.68 15.67
C ILE A 48 -13.56 -5.04 14.19
N SER A 49 -14.22 -6.05 13.66
CA SER A 49 -14.00 -6.47 12.27
C SER A 49 -14.65 -5.52 11.26
N PHE A 50 -13.97 -5.32 10.14
CA PHE A 50 -14.49 -4.64 8.96
C PHE A 50 -14.33 -5.57 7.76
N VAL A 51 -15.45 -5.91 7.14
CA VAL A 51 -15.51 -6.82 5.99
C VAL A 51 -16.05 -6.04 4.79
N LEU A 52 -15.23 -5.92 3.75
CA LEU A 52 -15.64 -5.34 2.47
C LEU A 52 -15.76 -6.47 1.45
N HIS A 53 -17.00 -6.81 1.09
CA HIS A 53 -17.25 -7.82 0.08
C HIS A 53 -16.81 -7.33 -1.31
N ASP A 54 -15.98 -8.13 -1.97
CA ASP A 54 -15.48 -7.85 -3.31
C ASP A 54 -16.24 -8.72 -4.31
N GLY A 55 -17.01 -8.09 -5.21
CA GLY A 55 -17.67 -8.83 -6.28
C GLY A 55 -16.64 -9.46 -7.23
N PRO A 56 -16.73 -10.77 -7.52
CA PRO A 56 -15.78 -11.42 -8.41
C PRO A 56 -15.85 -10.78 -9.81
N PRO A 57 -14.72 -10.35 -10.39
CA PRO A 57 -14.73 -9.88 -11.77
C PRO A 57 -15.06 -11.04 -12.70
N TYR A 58 -15.73 -10.75 -13.83
CA TYR A 58 -15.85 -11.74 -14.89
C TYR A 58 -14.46 -12.08 -15.42
N ALA A 59 -14.16 -13.38 -15.54
CA ALA A 59 -12.85 -13.87 -16.00
C ALA A 59 -12.67 -13.77 -17.54
N ASN A 60 -13.31 -12.78 -18.17
CA ASN A 60 -13.30 -12.61 -19.62
C ASN A 60 -12.66 -11.27 -19.98
N GLY A 61 -11.59 -11.32 -20.80
CA GLY A 61 -10.91 -10.14 -21.30
C GLY A 61 -9.90 -9.52 -20.34
N ASP A 62 -9.20 -8.50 -20.83
CA ASP A 62 -8.14 -7.81 -20.09
C ASP A 62 -8.69 -6.81 -19.06
N ILE A 63 -7.88 -6.56 -18.03
CA ILE A 63 -8.16 -5.54 -17.01
C ILE A 63 -8.08 -4.16 -17.66
N HIS A 64 -9.21 -3.44 -17.64
CA HIS A 64 -9.30 -2.03 -18.05
C HIS A 64 -9.31 -1.06 -16.85
N ILE A 65 -9.25 0.25 -17.12
CA ILE A 65 -9.19 1.31 -16.11
C ILE A 65 -10.32 1.26 -15.06
N GLY A 66 -11.54 0.87 -15.45
CA GLY A 66 -12.64 0.65 -14.51
C GLY A 66 -12.37 -0.40 -13.44
N HIS A 67 -11.63 -1.47 -13.77
CA HIS A 67 -11.19 -2.47 -12.78
C HIS A 67 -10.17 -1.85 -11.83
N ALA A 68 -9.19 -1.10 -12.35
CA ALA A 68 -8.19 -0.42 -11.53
C ALA A 68 -8.86 0.54 -10.55
N LEU A 69 -9.79 1.38 -11.02
CA LEU A 69 -10.56 2.29 -10.17
C LEU A 69 -11.30 1.54 -9.06
N ASN A 70 -12.00 0.45 -9.40
CA ASN A 70 -12.74 -0.34 -8.41
C ASN A 70 -11.82 -0.91 -7.32
N LYS A 71 -10.68 -1.48 -7.71
CA LYS A 71 -9.74 -2.10 -6.77
C LYS A 71 -9.00 -1.07 -5.91
N ILE A 72 -8.57 0.05 -6.50
CA ILE A 72 -7.89 1.13 -5.76
C ILE A 72 -8.83 1.74 -4.70
N LEU A 73 -10.10 2.00 -5.04
CA LEU A 73 -11.05 2.54 -4.06
C LEU A 73 -11.31 1.57 -2.91
N LYS A 74 -11.45 0.27 -3.20
CA LYS A 74 -11.59 -0.76 -2.17
C LYS A 74 -10.35 -0.84 -1.28
N ASP A 75 -9.16 -0.80 -1.87
CA ASP A 75 -7.89 -0.80 -1.13
C ASP A 75 -7.73 0.44 -0.23
N PHE A 76 -8.15 1.62 -0.67
CA PHE A 76 -8.14 2.83 0.16
C PHE A 76 -9.02 2.68 1.41
N VAL A 77 -10.25 2.19 1.24
CA VAL A 77 -11.17 1.94 2.36
C VAL A 77 -10.56 0.92 3.32
N LEU A 78 -10.04 -0.18 2.79
CA LEU A 78 -9.43 -1.24 3.59
C LEU A 78 -8.20 -0.77 4.37
N ARG A 79 -7.28 -0.03 3.73
CA ARG A 79 -6.10 0.51 4.41
C ARG A 79 -6.46 1.54 5.46
N TYR A 80 -7.42 2.42 5.18
CA TYR A 80 -7.89 3.39 6.17
C TYR A 80 -8.42 2.70 7.43
N PHE A 81 -9.31 1.72 7.29
CA PHE A 81 -9.83 0.97 8.43
C PHE A 81 -8.76 0.08 9.09
N GLY A 82 -7.87 -0.52 8.31
CA GLY A 82 -6.75 -1.34 8.76
C GLY A 82 -5.61 -0.55 9.43
N LEU A 83 -5.51 0.76 9.20
CA LEU A 83 -4.62 1.65 9.94
C LEU A 83 -5.29 2.13 11.23
N PHE A 84 -6.53 2.61 11.13
CA PHE A 84 -7.11 3.37 12.22
C PHE A 84 -7.92 2.55 13.21
N LEU A 85 -8.71 1.52 12.83
CA LEU A 85 -9.75 1.05 13.76
C LEU A 85 -10.19 -0.43 13.68
N LEU A 86 -10.03 -1.18 12.59
CA LEU A 86 -10.75 -2.46 12.40
C LEU A 86 -9.93 -3.63 11.81
N THR A 87 -10.24 -4.87 12.20
CA THR A 87 -9.64 -6.11 11.65
C THR A 87 -10.10 -6.34 10.21
N LEU A 88 -9.19 -6.65 9.30
CA LEU A 88 -9.51 -6.84 7.89
C LEU A 88 -9.79 -8.31 7.59
N THR A 89 -10.89 -8.62 6.91
CA THR A 89 -11.05 -9.93 6.25
C THR A 89 -11.60 -9.70 4.86
N MET A 90 -10.75 -9.86 3.84
CA MET A 90 -11.22 -9.98 2.45
C MET A 90 -11.59 -11.43 2.18
N THR A 91 -12.89 -11.74 2.19
CA THR A 91 -13.39 -13.04 1.72
C THR A 91 -13.64 -12.99 0.21
N LYS A 92 -13.20 -14.05 -0.47
CA LYS A 92 -13.37 -14.33 -1.90
C LYS A 92 -14.80 -14.18 -2.39
#